data_AF-A0A9D5RZT7-F1
#
_entry.id   AF-A0A9D5RZT7-F1
#
_cell.length_a   1.000
_cell.length_b   1.000
_cell.length_c   1.000
_cell.angle_alpha   90.00
_cell.angle_beta   90.00
_cell.angle_gamma   90.00
#
_symmetry.space_group_name_H-M   'P 1'
#
loop_
_entity.id
_entity.type
_entity.pdbx_description
1 polymer ?
#
loop_
_entity_poly.entity_id
_entity_poly.type
_entity_poly.pdbx_seq_one_letter_code
_entity_poly.pdbx_strand_id
1 'polypeptide(L)'
;MIVYVLTPSLNKSFKFQSEWPYNNSQSYLLQSILKDITDDDERKFEETNDGYIYTTNVNYSNNPDLISQEIFFDKNLNIKKVEVMDKNEQTQIKMEFNDIDLKATYADNYFDLKENVNVSSAEETETPVSKIEDIIYPMYIPKNTSLTSQDTVSTTNGERVILTFSGDKPFMLVQETIAKTDDIVTIPVDGEPILFADTIGAKTDGSITWLSNGLEYYLVSDILTETELVSVAKSISALPVVK
;
A
#
# COMPACT_ATOMS: atom_id res chain seq x y z
N MET A 1 0.04 14.26 -10.68
CA MET A 1 0.63 15.00 -9.52
C MET A 1 2.02 14.43 -9.16
N ILE A 2 2.83 15.08 -8.32
CA ILE A 2 4.04 14.46 -7.73
C ILE A 2 3.69 13.95 -6.34
N VAL A 3 3.94 12.66 -6.09
CA VAL A 3 3.75 12.01 -4.78
C VAL A 3 5.09 11.54 -4.25
N TYR A 4 5.36 11.80 -2.97
CA TYR A 4 6.54 11.27 -2.27
C TYR A 4 6.10 10.26 -1.22
N VAL A 5 6.71 9.07 -1.24
CA VAL A 5 6.64 8.09 -0.15
C VAL A 5 8.00 8.08 0.52
N LEU A 6 8.02 8.25 1.85
CA LEU A 6 9.26 8.31 2.62
C LEU A 6 9.50 6.97 3.32
N THR A 7 10.75 6.51 3.33
CA THR A 7 11.22 5.42 4.18
C THR A 7 12.42 5.91 5.01
N PRO A 8 12.15 6.64 6.10
CA PRO A 8 13.15 7.32 6.93
C PRO A 8 14.23 6.41 7.53
N SER A 9 13.86 5.20 7.98
CA SER A 9 14.80 4.17 8.47
C SER A 9 15.94 3.88 7.50
N LEU A 10 15.71 4.05 6.18
CA LEU A 10 16.69 3.76 5.14
C LEU A 10 17.30 5.00 4.49
N ASN A 11 16.90 6.20 4.90
CA ASN A 11 17.17 7.45 4.19
C ASN A 11 16.71 7.38 2.72
N LYS A 12 15.59 6.69 2.42
CA LYS A 12 15.06 6.58 1.06
C LYS A 12 13.76 7.38 0.92
N SER A 13 13.53 7.90 -0.27
CA SER A 13 12.25 8.45 -0.71
C SER A 13 11.94 7.95 -2.12
N PHE A 14 10.67 7.70 -2.40
CA PHE A 14 10.18 7.30 -3.71
C PHE A 14 9.34 8.42 -4.28
N LYS A 15 9.67 8.85 -5.50
CA LYS A 15 8.99 9.96 -6.18
C LYS A 15 8.19 9.41 -7.35
N PHE A 16 6.87 9.50 -7.23
CA PHE A 16 5.92 9.05 -8.25
C PHE A 16 5.40 10.25 -9.05
N GLN A 17 5.22 10.04 -10.36
CA GLN A 17 4.36 10.89 -11.17
C GLN A 17 3.02 10.17 -11.32
N SER A 18 2.10 10.43 -10.40
CA SER A 18 0.84 9.68 -10.28
C SER A 18 -0.34 10.60 -10.02
N GLU A 19 -1.53 10.14 -10.38
CA GLU A 19 -2.79 10.76 -10.01
C GLU A 19 -3.29 10.28 -8.64
N TRP A 20 -2.58 9.35 -7.99
CA TRP A 20 -2.85 8.97 -6.62
C TRP A 20 -2.75 10.19 -5.68
N PRO A 21 -3.65 10.34 -4.69
CA PRO A 21 -4.75 9.43 -4.35
C PRO A 21 -6.06 9.72 -5.09
N TYR A 22 -6.10 10.63 -6.07
CA TYR A 22 -7.35 11.12 -6.66
C TYR A 22 -8.02 10.17 -7.67
N ASN A 23 -7.27 9.20 -8.20
CA ASN A 23 -7.78 8.19 -9.13
C ASN A 23 -8.29 6.91 -8.43
N ASN A 24 -8.32 6.89 -7.10
CA ASN A 24 -8.62 5.71 -6.29
C ASN A 24 -9.42 6.13 -5.04
N SER A 25 -10.44 5.36 -4.65
CA SER A 25 -11.18 5.65 -3.43
C SER A 25 -10.28 5.53 -2.20
N GLN A 26 -10.39 6.46 -1.25
CA GLN A 26 -9.61 6.46 0.00
C GLN A 26 -10.52 6.85 1.17
N SER A 27 -10.86 5.88 2.02
CA SER A 27 -11.78 6.06 3.15
C SER A 27 -11.31 7.04 4.23
N TYR A 28 -10.04 7.46 4.20
CA TYR A 28 -9.45 8.43 5.13
C TYR A 28 -9.31 9.85 4.54
N LEU A 29 -9.51 10.04 3.23
CA LEU A 29 -9.37 11.35 2.59
C LEU A 29 -10.74 11.96 2.31
N LEU A 30 -11.06 13.06 2.99
CA LEU A 30 -12.34 13.77 2.81
C LEU A 30 -12.63 14.13 1.35
N GLN A 31 -11.60 14.55 0.59
CA GLN A 31 -11.76 14.86 -0.83
C GLN A 31 -12.14 13.63 -1.66
N SER A 32 -11.56 12.45 -1.38
CA SER A 32 -11.91 11.22 -2.09
C SER A 32 -13.34 10.79 -1.76
N ILE A 33 -13.71 10.83 -0.49
CA ILE A 33 -15.05 10.45 0.00
C ILE A 33 -16.10 11.35 -0.65
N LEU A 34 -15.84 12.66 -0.69
CA LEU A 34 -16.74 13.61 -1.37
C LEU A 34 -16.85 13.32 -2.87
N LYS A 35 -15.74 12.99 -3.53
CA LYS A 35 -15.74 12.64 -4.94
C LYS A 35 -16.57 11.38 -5.20
N ASP A 36 -16.43 10.34 -4.39
CA ASP A 36 -17.22 9.12 -4.49
C ASP A 36 -18.73 9.42 -4.33
N ILE A 37 -19.10 10.32 -3.41
CA ILE A 37 -20.48 10.80 -3.27
C ILE A 37 -20.95 11.60 -4.49
N THR A 38 -20.13 12.51 -5.03
CA THR A 38 -20.59 13.40 -6.10
C THR A 38 -20.67 12.72 -7.45
N ASP A 39 -19.79 11.76 -7.70
CA ASP A 39 -19.63 11.12 -9.01
C ASP A 39 -20.49 9.85 -9.16
N ASP A 40 -21.00 9.30 -8.05
CA ASP A 40 -21.92 8.17 -8.08
C ASP A 40 -23.38 8.64 -8.24
N ASP A 41 -23.89 8.50 -9.46
CA ASP A 41 -25.30 8.78 -9.79
C ASP A 41 -26.28 7.76 -9.19
N GLU A 42 -25.80 6.56 -8.80
CA GLU A 42 -26.59 5.50 -8.16
C GLU A 42 -26.51 5.52 -6.63
N ARG A 43 -25.85 6.55 -6.06
CA ARG A 43 -25.69 6.67 -4.61
C ARG A 43 -27.03 6.60 -3.88
N LYS A 44 -27.02 5.94 -2.73
CA LYS A 44 -28.18 5.89 -1.83
C LYS A 44 -27.97 6.87 -0.69
N PHE A 45 -29.08 7.42 -0.21
CA PHE A 45 -29.12 8.32 0.93
C PHE A 45 -30.19 7.87 1.90
N GLU A 46 -29.82 7.79 3.18
CA GLU A 46 -30.71 7.45 4.27
C GLU A 46 -30.57 8.49 5.39
N GLU A 47 -31.71 8.98 5.90
CA GLU A 47 -31.75 9.77 7.13
C GLU A 47 -32.06 8.85 8.31
N THR A 48 -31.22 8.91 9.35
CA THR A 48 -31.38 8.13 10.58
C THR A 48 -31.69 9.05 11.77
N ASN A 49 -31.96 8.49 12.95
CA ASN A 49 -32.09 9.31 14.16
C ASN A 49 -30.80 10.06 14.50
N ASP A 50 -29.65 9.44 14.21
CA ASP A 50 -28.32 9.93 14.63
C ASP A 50 -27.64 10.83 13.58
N GLY A 51 -28.16 10.85 12.33
CA GLY A 51 -27.58 11.65 11.27
C GLY A 51 -28.01 11.21 9.87
N TYR A 52 -27.02 10.95 9.03
CA TYR A 52 -27.20 10.61 7.61
C TYR A 52 -26.21 9.53 7.18
N ILE A 53 -26.64 8.67 6.25
CA ILE A 53 -25.81 7.64 5.63
C ILE A 53 -25.86 7.82 4.13
N TYR A 54 -24.68 7.89 3.50
CA TYR A 54 -24.54 7.76 2.06
C TYR A 54 -23.93 6.40 1.74
N THR A 55 -24.53 5.66 0.81
CA THR A 55 -23.94 4.44 0.23
C THR A 55 -23.50 4.75 -1.19
N THR A 56 -22.24 4.49 -1.51
CA THR A 56 -21.64 4.75 -2.83
C THR A 56 -20.83 3.56 -3.31
N ASN A 57 -20.69 3.43 -4.62
CA ASN A 57 -19.68 2.57 -5.24
C ASN A 57 -18.28 3.11 -4.94
N VAL A 58 -17.30 2.22 -4.83
CA VAL A 58 -15.88 2.60 -4.67
C VAL A 58 -15.03 2.04 -5.80
N ASN A 59 -13.89 2.68 -6.03
CA ASN A 59 -12.89 2.21 -6.98
C ASN A 59 -11.53 2.05 -6.28
N TYR A 60 -11.28 0.86 -5.76
CA TYR A 60 -9.98 0.48 -5.24
C TYR A 60 -9.18 -0.30 -6.29
N SER A 61 -8.36 0.39 -7.08
CA SER A 61 -7.61 -0.21 -8.20
C SER A 61 -6.71 -1.39 -7.76
N ASN A 62 -6.23 -1.36 -6.52
CA ASN A 62 -5.38 -2.41 -5.94
C ASN A 62 -6.17 -3.44 -5.10
N ASN A 63 -7.51 -3.34 -5.04
CA ASN A 63 -8.38 -4.30 -4.38
C ASN A 63 -9.80 -4.25 -4.97
N PRO A 64 -10.03 -4.85 -6.15
CA PRO A 64 -11.33 -4.79 -6.85
C PRO A 64 -12.45 -5.57 -6.14
N ASP A 65 -12.13 -6.37 -5.11
CA ASP A 65 -13.16 -7.01 -4.29
C ASP A 65 -13.91 -6.00 -3.40
N LEU A 66 -13.33 -4.80 -3.16
CA LEU A 66 -14.00 -3.69 -2.49
C LEU A 66 -14.90 -2.97 -3.51
N ILE A 67 -16.20 -3.02 -3.29
CA ILE A 67 -17.18 -2.55 -4.29
C ILE A 67 -18.02 -1.38 -3.83
N SER A 68 -18.24 -1.22 -2.52
CA SER A 68 -19.08 -0.14 -1.99
C SER A 68 -18.57 0.38 -0.65
N GLN A 69 -19.08 1.53 -0.24
CA GLN A 69 -18.85 2.09 1.09
C GLN A 69 -20.11 2.75 1.66
N GLU A 70 -20.23 2.73 2.98
CA GLU A 70 -21.18 3.52 3.76
C GLU A 70 -20.44 4.65 4.48
N ILE A 71 -20.96 5.87 4.32
CA ILE A 71 -20.36 7.10 4.83
C ILE A 71 -21.35 7.72 5.81
N PHE A 72 -20.95 7.78 7.07
CA PHE A 72 -21.81 8.18 8.17
C PHE A 72 -21.50 9.63 8.55
N PHE A 73 -22.53 10.46 8.55
CA PHE A 73 -22.47 11.85 9.01
C PHE A 73 -23.39 12.05 10.22
N ASP A 74 -23.02 12.97 11.12
CA ASP A 74 -23.94 13.46 12.14
C ASP A 74 -24.98 14.44 11.55
N LYS A 75 -25.94 14.88 12.38
CA LYS A 75 -26.97 15.86 11.99
C LYS A 75 -26.42 17.23 11.55
N ASN A 76 -25.17 17.54 11.89
CA ASN A 76 -24.48 18.76 11.46
C ASN A 76 -23.62 18.54 10.20
N LEU A 77 -23.73 17.37 9.56
CA LEU A 77 -22.93 16.95 8.40
C LEU A 77 -21.44 16.81 8.68
N ASN A 78 -21.04 16.57 9.93
CA ASN A 78 -19.68 16.14 10.21
C ASN A 78 -19.56 14.64 9.95
N ILE A 79 -18.60 14.24 9.12
CA ILE A 79 -18.29 12.83 8.91
C ILE A 79 -17.81 12.19 10.23
N LYS A 80 -18.28 10.98 10.49
CA LYS A 80 -17.93 10.19 11.68
C LYS A 80 -17.22 8.91 11.34
N LYS A 81 -17.67 8.23 10.29
CA LYS A 81 -17.20 6.89 9.97
C LYS A 81 -17.34 6.62 8.47
N VAL A 82 -16.42 5.83 7.92
CA VAL A 82 -16.57 5.18 6.62
C VAL A 82 -16.33 3.69 6.79
N GLU A 83 -17.24 2.87 6.25
CA GLU A 83 -17.11 1.42 6.19
C GLU A 83 -17.08 0.99 4.73
N VAL A 84 -15.98 0.38 4.28
CA VAL A 84 -15.82 -0.14 2.91
C VAL A 84 -16.08 -1.63 2.92
N MET A 85 -16.89 -2.10 1.97
CA MET A 85 -17.42 -3.45 1.94
C MET A 85 -17.03 -4.19 0.67
N ASP A 86 -16.99 -5.51 0.79
CA ASP A 86 -16.85 -6.42 -0.35
C ASP A 86 -18.21 -6.72 -1.02
N LYS A 87 -18.17 -7.56 -2.05
CA LYS A 87 -19.37 -8.03 -2.77
C LYS A 87 -20.38 -8.83 -1.94
N ASN A 88 -19.99 -9.27 -0.74
CA ASN A 88 -20.85 -10.00 0.18
C ASN A 88 -21.37 -9.09 1.30
N GLU A 89 -21.20 -7.76 1.17
CA GLU A 89 -21.56 -6.76 2.16
C GLU A 89 -20.78 -6.92 3.49
N GLN A 90 -19.60 -7.56 3.45
CA GLN A 90 -18.72 -7.68 4.60
C GLN A 90 -17.77 -6.48 4.66
N THR A 91 -17.77 -5.76 5.77
CA THR A 91 -16.83 -4.65 6.03
C THR A 91 -15.39 -5.15 6.04
N GLN A 92 -14.58 -4.62 5.13
CA GLN A 92 -13.14 -4.91 5.02
C GLN A 92 -12.28 -3.77 5.58
N ILE A 93 -12.79 -2.52 5.52
CA ILE A 93 -12.09 -1.33 6.04
C ILE A 93 -13.08 -0.54 6.89
N LYS A 94 -12.63 -0.11 8.06
CA LYS A 94 -13.35 0.81 8.94
C LYS A 94 -12.46 2.00 9.26
N MET A 95 -12.90 3.20 8.91
CA MET A 95 -12.26 4.46 9.25
C MET A 95 -13.16 5.24 10.20
N GLU A 96 -12.63 5.68 11.34
CA GLU A 96 -13.34 6.48 12.33
C GLU A 96 -12.66 7.85 12.48
N PHE A 97 -13.45 8.92 12.39
CA PHE A 97 -12.97 10.29 12.47
C PHE A 97 -13.23 10.85 13.87
N ASN A 98 -12.16 11.01 14.66
CA ASN A 98 -12.24 11.53 16.02
C ASN A 98 -12.28 13.07 16.04
N ASP A 99 -11.45 13.72 15.22
CA ASP A 99 -11.36 15.17 15.13
C ASP A 99 -10.94 15.59 13.71
N ILE A 100 -11.48 16.72 13.25
CA ILE A 100 -11.20 17.29 11.92
C ILE A 100 -11.05 18.80 12.08
N ASP A 101 -9.81 19.28 11.97
CA ASP A 101 -9.51 20.72 11.97
C ASP A 101 -9.34 21.26 10.54
N LEU A 102 -10.43 21.83 9.99
CA LEU A 102 -10.42 22.50 8.69
C LEU A 102 -9.71 23.86 8.68
N LYS A 103 -9.26 24.35 9.85
CA LYS A 103 -8.55 25.62 10.02
C LYS A 103 -7.08 25.42 10.38
N ALA A 104 -6.60 24.17 10.37
CA ALA A 104 -5.21 23.86 10.62
C ALA A 104 -4.30 24.68 9.69
N THR A 105 -3.31 25.33 10.27
CA THR A 105 -2.25 26.04 9.55
C THR A 105 -0.93 25.37 9.81
N TYR A 106 -0.12 25.22 8.77
CA TYR A 106 1.19 24.58 8.86
C TYR A 106 2.29 25.60 8.57
N ALA A 107 3.46 25.39 9.18
CA ALA A 107 4.66 26.15 8.82
C ALA A 107 5.07 25.85 7.38
N ASP A 108 5.72 26.79 6.70
CA ASP A 108 6.11 26.64 5.29
C ASP A 108 7.00 25.41 5.03
N ASN A 109 7.81 25.02 6.02
CA ASN A 109 8.70 23.86 5.96
C ASN A 109 8.07 22.55 6.47
N TYR A 110 6.80 22.55 6.86
CA TYR A 110 6.15 21.37 7.46
C TYR A 110 6.16 20.16 6.53
N PHE A 111 6.08 20.39 5.22
CA PHE A 111 6.13 19.34 4.19
C PHE A 111 7.49 19.25 3.49
N ASP A 112 8.55 19.86 4.05
CA ASP A 112 9.90 19.70 3.51
C ASP A 112 10.37 18.25 3.66
N LEU A 113 10.91 17.69 2.57
CA LEU A 113 11.29 16.28 2.52
C LEU A 113 12.47 15.97 3.45
N LYS A 114 13.45 16.85 3.55
CA LYS A 114 14.64 16.62 4.39
C LYS A 114 14.28 16.69 5.86
N GLU A 115 13.47 17.68 6.24
CA GLU A 115 12.99 17.80 7.62
C GLU A 115 12.19 16.56 8.04
N ASN A 116 11.24 16.12 7.21
CA ASN A 116 10.40 14.97 7.53
C ASN A 116 11.17 13.65 7.59
N VAL A 117 12.13 13.41 6.67
CA VAL A 117 12.97 12.20 6.74
C VAL A 117 13.82 12.22 8.02
N ASN A 118 14.46 13.34 8.36
CA ASN A 118 15.33 13.42 9.53
C ASN A 118 14.58 13.22 10.85
N VAL A 119 13.37 13.79 10.98
CA VAL A 119 12.55 13.67 12.19
C VAL A 119 12.09 12.22 12.37
N SER A 120 11.60 11.58 11.30
CA SER A 120 11.09 10.21 11.38
C SER A 120 12.20 9.15 11.53
N SER A 121 13.42 9.40 11.02
CA SER A 121 14.57 8.51 11.25
C SER A 121 14.96 8.39 12.72
N ALA A 122 14.56 9.34 13.58
CA ALA A 122 14.82 9.30 15.02
C ALA A 122 13.81 8.41 15.79
N GLU A 123 12.66 8.09 15.17
CA GLU A 123 11.56 7.35 15.80
C GLU A 123 11.40 5.92 15.26
N GLU A 124 11.90 5.61 14.05
CA GLU A 124 11.78 4.28 13.44
C GLU A 124 12.80 3.26 13.97
N THR A 125 12.31 2.05 14.28
CA THR A 125 13.09 0.91 14.80
C THR A 125 13.46 -0.13 13.74
N GLU A 126 13.11 0.07 12.46
CA GLU A 126 13.49 -0.87 11.41
C GLU A 126 15.01 -0.83 11.18
N THR A 127 15.69 -1.82 11.74
CA THR A 127 17.13 -2.01 11.56
C THR A 127 17.39 -2.84 10.32
N PRO A 128 18.26 -2.40 9.39
CA PRO A 128 18.65 -3.20 8.24
C PRO A 128 19.23 -4.54 8.69
N VAL A 129 18.78 -5.63 8.06
CA VAL A 129 19.21 -6.99 8.38
C VAL A 129 20.31 -7.42 7.40
N SER A 130 21.39 -8.01 7.90
CA SER A 130 22.52 -8.45 7.06
C SER A 130 22.36 -9.85 6.46
N LYS A 131 21.32 -10.60 6.89
CA LYS A 131 21.01 -11.96 6.46
C LYS A 131 19.51 -12.21 6.43
N ILE A 132 19.09 -13.09 5.53
CA ILE A 132 17.74 -13.61 5.39
C ILE A 132 17.73 -14.99 6.09
N GLU A 133 17.29 -15.02 7.34
CA GLU A 133 17.24 -16.26 8.12
C GLU A 133 16.10 -17.18 7.68
N ASP A 134 14.94 -16.58 7.39
CA ASP A 134 13.73 -17.28 6.95
C ASP A 134 13.30 -16.74 5.58
N ILE A 135 13.33 -17.61 4.57
CA ILE A 135 12.85 -17.29 3.21
C ILE A 135 11.32 -17.32 3.23
N ILE A 136 10.70 -16.20 2.86
CA ILE A 136 9.25 -16.09 2.81
C ILE A 136 8.74 -16.58 1.45
N TYR A 137 7.68 -17.40 1.46
CA TYR A 137 6.98 -17.85 0.26
C TYR A 137 5.58 -17.20 0.21
N PRO A 138 5.08 -16.85 -0.98
CA PRO A 138 3.72 -16.35 -1.12
C PRO A 138 2.72 -17.44 -0.74
N MET A 139 1.71 -17.09 0.07
CA MET A 139 0.63 -18.03 0.43
C MET A 139 -0.35 -18.24 -0.72
N TYR A 140 -0.45 -17.27 -1.64
CA TYR A 140 -1.23 -17.39 -2.86
C TYR A 140 -0.31 -17.65 -4.04
N ILE A 141 -0.49 -18.80 -4.68
CA ILE A 141 0.18 -19.16 -5.93
C ILE A 141 -0.91 -19.39 -6.99
N PRO A 142 -0.83 -18.75 -8.16
CA PRO A 142 -1.77 -18.98 -9.25
C PRO A 142 -1.86 -20.46 -9.64
N LYS A 143 -3.03 -20.86 -10.16
CA LYS A 143 -3.27 -22.24 -10.57
C LYS A 143 -2.24 -22.69 -11.61
N ASN A 144 -1.85 -23.97 -11.54
CA ASN A 144 -0.86 -24.60 -12.45
C ASN A 144 0.50 -23.89 -12.46
N THR A 145 0.86 -23.22 -11.37
CA THR A 145 2.16 -22.58 -11.18
C THR A 145 2.82 -23.14 -9.93
N SER A 146 4.13 -23.36 -9.96
CA SER A 146 4.87 -23.94 -8.85
C SER A 146 6.30 -23.42 -8.80
N LEU A 147 6.89 -23.39 -7.61
CA LEU A 147 8.30 -23.07 -7.41
C LEU A 147 9.18 -24.09 -8.16
N THR A 148 10.11 -23.61 -8.96
CA THR A 148 11.04 -24.43 -9.75
C THR A 148 12.51 -24.17 -9.43
N SER A 149 12.85 -22.96 -8.97
CA SER A 149 14.20 -22.63 -8.51
C SER A 149 14.16 -21.76 -7.26
N GLN A 150 15.18 -21.93 -6.43
CA GLN A 150 15.52 -21.05 -5.33
C GLN A 150 17.04 -20.86 -5.31
N ASP A 151 17.47 -19.63 -5.51
CA ASP A 151 18.87 -19.27 -5.56
C ASP A 151 19.19 -18.20 -4.52
N THR A 152 20.32 -18.35 -3.82
CA THR A 152 20.83 -17.35 -2.87
C THR A 152 22.14 -16.81 -3.39
N VAL A 153 22.22 -15.48 -3.50
CA VAL A 153 23.37 -14.76 -4.05
C VAL A 153 23.85 -13.75 -3.01
N SER A 154 25.14 -13.78 -2.68
CA SER A 154 25.74 -12.73 -1.84
C SER A 154 25.80 -11.40 -2.61
N THR A 155 25.43 -10.32 -1.95
CA THR A 155 25.56 -8.95 -2.47
C THR A 155 26.66 -8.21 -1.70
N THR A 156 26.98 -6.97 -2.08
CA THR A 156 27.99 -6.17 -1.38
C THR A 156 27.64 -5.95 0.10
N ASN A 157 26.35 -5.85 0.43
CA ASN A 157 25.87 -5.45 1.75
C ASN A 157 24.99 -6.50 2.44
N GLY A 158 24.93 -7.72 1.90
CA GLY A 158 24.18 -8.83 2.47
C GLY A 158 23.91 -9.93 1.44
N GLU A 159 22.65 -10.30 1.25
CA GLU A 159 22.27 -11.35 0.34
C GLU A 159 20.91 -11.13 -0.32
N ARG A 160 20.72 -11.82 -1.43
CA ARG A 160 19.53 -11.83 -2.24
C ARG A 160 19.07 -13.27 -2.42
N VAL A 161 17.80 -13.53 -2.14
CA VAL A 161 17.14 -14.80 -2.45
C VAL A 161 16.23 -14.58 -3.65
N ILE A 162 16.31 -15.46 -4.65
CA ILE A 162 15.52 -15.42 -5.88
C ILE A 162 14.70 -16.70 -5.94
N LEU A 163 13.37 -16.57 -5.89
CA LEU A 163 12.41 -17.65 -6.05
C LEU A 163 11.80 -17.57 -7.44
N THR A 164 11.98 -18.62 -8.24
CA THR A 164 11.43 -18.70 -9.60
C THR A 164 10.24 -19.65 -9.61
N PHE A 165 9.10 -19.17 -10.07
CA PHE A 165 7.88 -19.95 -10.24
C PHE A 165 7.59 -20.13 -11.73
N SER A 166 7.32 -21.37 -12.14
CA SER A 166 7.03 -21.71 -13.54
C SER A 166 5.71 -22.46 -13.68
N GLY A 167 5.19 -22.55 -14.90
CA GLY A 167 3.90 -23.15 -15.22
C GLY A 167 3.08 -22.23 -16.12
N ASP A 168 1.77 -22.20 -15.92
CA ASP A 168 0.85 -21.39 -16.74
C ASP A 168 1.00 -19.88 -16.48
N LYS A 169 1.38 -19.49 -15.25
CA LYS A 169 1.48 -18.10 -14.78
C LYS A 169 2.84 -17.83 -14.10
N PRO A 170 3.96 -17.86 -14.86
CA PRO A 170 5.30 -17.74 -14.29
C PRO A 170 5.53 -16.36 -13.65
N PHE A 171 6.30 -16.33 -12.55
CA PHE A 171 6.72 -15.10 -11.89
C PHE A 171 8.02 -15.33 -11.09
N MET A 172 8.71 -14.24 -10.73
CA MET A 172 9.85 -14.27 -9.82
C MET A 172 9.57 -13.42 -8.60
N LEU A 173 9.95 -13.93 -7.42
CA LEU A 173 9.98 -13.19 -6.17
C LEU A 173 11.44 -13.08 -5.71
N VAL A 174 11.89 -11.85 -5.51
CA VAL A 174 13.21 -11.52 -4.99
C VAL A 174 13.05 -10.95 -3.58
N GLN A 175 13.89 -11.42 -2.65
CA GLN A 175 14.04 -10.91 -1.30
C GLN A 175 15.47 -10.46 -1.13
N GLU A 176 15.69 -9.20 -0.72
CA GLU A 176 17.02 -8.63 -0.61
C GLU A 176 17.21 -7.87 0.69
N THR A 177 18.34 -8.11 1.34
CA THR A 177 18.79 -7.32 2.48
C THR A 177 19.09 -5.89 2.03
N ILE A 178 18.52 -4.91 2.72
CA ILE A 178 18.79 -3.49 2.46
C ILE A 178 19.73 -2.91 3.50
N ALA A 179 20.53 -1.94 3.07
CA ALA A 179 21.35 -1.12 3.96
C ALA A 179 20.85 0.32 3.93
N LYS A 180 20.94 0.99 5.09
CA LYS A 180 20.70 2.44 5.18
C LYS A 180 21.76 3.18 4.38
N THR A 181 21.33 4.23 3.69
CA THR A 181 22.22 5.13 2.94
C THR A 181 22.65 6.31 3.81
N ASP A 182 23.88 6.82 3.63
CA ASP A 182 24.38 7.96 4.42
C ASP A 182 23.57 9.23 4.13
N ASP A 183 23.33 9.50 2.84
CA ASP A 183 22.53 10.62 2.35
C ASP A 183 21.12 10.17 1.94
N ILE A 184 20.15 11.09 1.95
CA ILE A 184 18.80 10.82 1.46
C ILE A 184 18.84 10.53 -0.05
N VAL A 185 18.40 9.33 -0.44
CA VAL A 185 18.28 8.92 -1.83
C VAL A 185 16.83 9.03 -2.28
N THR A 186 16.58 9.76 -3.37
CA THR A 186 15.26 9.81 -4.04
C THR A 186 15.24 8.94 -5.28
N ILE A 187 14.38 7.92 -5.28
CA ILE A 187 14.21 6.97 -6.36
C ILE A 187 12.99 7.41 -7.19
N PRO A 188 13.15 7.79 -8.47
CA PRO A 188 12.01 8.05 -9.34
C PRO A 188 11.30 6.73 -9.66
N VAL A 189 9.98 6.73 -9.58
CA VAL A 189 9.14 5.57 -9.88
C VAL A 189 8.12 5.95 -10.95
N ASP A 190 8.14 5.20 -12.05
CA ASP A 190 7.12 5.26 -13.10
C ASP A 190 6.06 4.19 -12.82
N GLY A 191 5.10 4.55 -11.97
CA GLY A 191 4.12 3.62 -11.43
C GLY A 191 3.20 4.27 -10.40
N GLU A 192 2.45 3.44 -9.69
CA GLU A 192 1.51 3.85 -8.67
C GLU A 192 1.93 3.36 -7.28
N PRO A 193 1.70 4.13 -6.22
CA PRO A 193 1.86 3.62 -4.87
C PRO A 193 0.82 2.53 -4.57
N ILE A 194 1.22 1.52 -3.82
CA ILE A 194 0.34 0.43 -3.36
C ILE A 194 0.50 0.22 -1.85
N LEU A 195 -0.63 0.16 -1.14
CA LEU A 195 -0.65 -0.02 0.30
C LEU A 195 -0.54 -1.50 0.68
N PHE A 196 0.37 -1.80 1.58
CA PHE A 196 0.48 -3.05 2.33
C PHE A 196 0.10 -2.83 3.80
N ALA A 197 0.10 -3.89 4.61
CA ALA A 197 -0.34 -3.78 6.01
C ALA A 197 0.57 -2.89 6.87
N ASP A 198 1.87 -2.87 6.57
CA ASP A 198 2.94 -2.22 7.32
C ASP A 198 3.67 -1.14 6.52
N THR A 199 3.49 -1.10 5.19
CA THR A 199 4.31 -0.26 4.31
C THR A 199 3.54 0.22 3.08
N ILE A 200 4.17 1.12 2.31
CA ILE A 200 3.74 1.51 0.97
C ILE A 200 4.80 1.03 -0.03
N GLY A 201 4.37 0.25 -1.01
CA GLY A 201 5.19 -0.19 -2.13
C GLY A 201 4.96 0.63 -3.41
N ALA A 202 5.71 0.28 -4.43
CA ALA A 202 5.62 0.78 -5.79
C ALA A 202 5.13 -0.34 -6.73
N LYS A 203 4.03 -0.10 -7.43
CA LYS A 203 3.52 -0.96 -8.51
C LYS A 203 3.83 -0.32 -9.86
N THR A 204 4.48 -1.05 -10.76
CA THR A 204 4.67 -0.67 -12.17
C THR A 204 3.94 -1.66 -13.07
N ASP A 205 4.04 -1.48 -14.39
CA ASP A 205 3.64 -2.53 -15.32
C ASP A 205 4.46 -3.80 -15.05
N GLY A 206 3.79 -4.92 -14.79
CA GLY A 206 4.39 -6.23 -14.53
C GLY A 206 5.21 -6.40 -13.24
N SER A 207 5.34 -5.39 -12.36
CA SER A 207 6.15 -5.55 -11.14
C SER A 207 5.64 -4.79 -9.91
N ILE A 208 5.97 -5.30 -8.72
CA ILE A 208 5.70 -4.65 -7.43
C ILE A 208 6.96 -4.72 -6.57
N THR A 209 7.37 -3.57 -6.03
CA THR A 209 8.49 -3.44 -5.08
C THR A 209 7.97 -2.91 -3.75
N TRP A 210 8.38 -3.48 -2.62
CA TRP A 210 8.03 -2.94 -1.30
C TRP A 210 9.09 -3.26 -0.26
N LEU A 211 9.04 -2.55 0.85
CA LEU A 211 9.99 -2.65 1.95
C LEU A 211 9.24 -3.09 3.19
N SER A 212 9.61 -4.23 3.77
CA SER A 212 8.95 -4.76 4.97
C SER A 212 9.97 -5.54 5.82
N ASN A 213 9.96 -5.30 7.13
CA ASN A 213 10.84 -5.97 8.10
C ASN A 213 12.34 -5.88 7.73
N GLY A 214 12.79 -4.73 7.23
CA GLY A 214 14.18 -4.55 6.82
C GLY A 214 14.62 -5.37 5.60
N LEU A 215 13.68 -5.87 4.79
CA LEU A 215 13.94 -6.50 3.49
C LEU A 215 13.23 -5.74 2.36
N GLU A 216 13.88 -5.67 1.20
CA GLU A 216 13.26 -5.27 -0.05
C GLU A 216 12.74 -6.49 -0.79
N TYR A 217 11.46 -6.44 -1.14
CA TYR A 217 10.81 -7.45 -1.94
C TYR A 217 10.59 -6.89 -3.34
N TYR A 218 10.87 -7.71 -4.35
CA TYR A 218 10.57 -7.41 -5.73
C TYR A 218 9.87 -8.60 -6.38
N LEU A 219 8.63 -8.39 -6.80
CA LEU A 219 7.82 -9.37 -7.51
C LEU A 219 7.68 -8.92 -8.96
N VAL A 220 7.93 -9.81 -9.92
CA VAL A 220 7.84 -9.51 -11.35
C VAL A 220 7.24 -10.65 -12.15
N SER A 221 6.40 -10.30 -13.13
CA SER A 221 5.85 -11.23 -14.13
C SER A 221 5.38 -10.49 -15.37
N ASP A 222 5.63 -11.09 -16.54
CA ASP A 222 5.07 -10.63 -17.82
C ASP A 222 3.68 -11.25 -18.12
N ILE A 223 3.22 -12.19 -17.28
CA ILE A 223 2.04 -13.04 -17.57
C ILE A 223 0.92 -12.87 -16.54
N LEU A 224 1.25 -12.50 -15.30
CA LEU A 224 0.24 -12.18 -14.29
C LEU A 224 -0.49 -10.90 -14.69
N THR A 225 -1.82 -10.93 -14.55
CA THR A 225 -2.62 -9.71 -14.54
C THR A 225 -2.27 -8.86 -13.32
N GLU A 226 -2.56 -7.56 -13.34
CA GLU A 226 -2.34 -6.69 -12.18
C GLU A 226 -2.97 -7.25 -10.90
N THR A 227 -4.21 -7.74 -10.98
CA THR A 227 -4.91 -8.33 -9.83
C THR A 227 -4.20 -9.57 -9.30
N GLU A 228 -3.71 -10.45 -10.18
CA GLU A 228 -2.97 -11.64 -9.78
C GLU A 228 -1.62 -11.26 -9.13
N LEU A 229 -0.90 -10.29 -9.71
CA LEU A 229 0.37 -9.79 -9.20
C LEU A 229 0.20 -9.19 -7.79
N VAL A 230 -0.82 -8.35 -7.60
CA VAL A 230 -1.16 -7.78 -6.29
C VAL A 230 -1.57 -8.86 -5.29
N SER A 231 -2.32 -9.88 -5.73
CA SER A 231 -2.73 -10.99 -4.87
C SER A 231 -1.54 -11.80 -4.38
N VAL A 232 -0.57 -12.09 -5.26
CA VAL A 232 0.69 -12.76 -4.87
C VAL A 232 1.46 -11.88 -3.89
N ALA A 233 1.67 -10.60 -4.20
CA ALA A 233 2.42 -9.68 -3.34
C ALA A 233 1.80 -9.56 -1.94
N LYS A 234 0.48 -9.34 -1.85
CA LYS A 234 -0.23 -9.23 -0.57
C LYS A 234 -0.28 -10.54 0.22
N SER A 235 -0.10 -11.68 -0.44
CA SER A 235 -0.03 -12.99 0.24
C SER A 235 1.32 -13.29 0.89
N ILE A 236 2.31 -12.44 0.64
CA ILE A 236 3.61 -12.47 1.31
C ILE A 236 3.40 -11.74 2.63
N SER A 237 3.00 -12.50 3.66
CA SER A 237 2.75 -11.98 5.00
C SER A 237 4.06 -11.57 5.66
N ALA A 238 4.13 -10.34 6.16
CA ALA A 238 5.19 -9.86 7.04
C ALA A 238 5.15 -10.48 8.45
N LEU A 239 4.10 -11.26 8.78
CA LEU A 239 4.07 -12.00 10.05
C LEU A 239 4.92 -13.26 9.92
N PRO A 240 5.98 -13.44 10.73
CA PRO A 240 6.73 -14.67 10.75
C PRO A 240 5.77 -15.83 11.03
N VAL A 241 5.89 -16.90 10.24
CA VAL A 241 5.25 -18.16 10.60
C VAL A 241 5.91 -18.60 11.89
N VAL A 242 5.23 -18.37 13.03
CA VAL A 242 5.67 -18.88 14.32
C VAL A 242 5.77 -20.39 14.18
N LYS A 243 7.01 -20.91 14.26
CA LYS A 243 7.26 -22.35 14.41
C LYS A 243 6.81 -22.84 15.77
#